data_AF-A0A6J4QA29-F1
#
_entry.id   AF-A0A6J4QA29-F1
#
_cell.length_a   1.000
_cell.length_b   1.000
_cell.length_c   1.000
_cell.angle_alpha   90.00
_cell.angle_beta   90.00
_cell.angle_gamma   90.00
#
_symmetry.space_group_name_H-M   'P 1'
#
loop_
_entity.id
_entity.type
_entity.pdbx_description
1 polymer ?
#
loop_
_entity_poly.entity_id
_entity_poly.type
_entity_poly.pdbx_seq_one_letter_code
_entity_poly.pdbx_strand_id
1 'polypeptide(L)'
;MVHCRMSALGRVVGGAETVVRALLDAVGPDGTLMAYTGWQDAPPDDLGALDAEARRIYLEEHPAYDPRVALSSRDHGRVAEALRTWPGSRHSGHPEAGVAAVGRLAGELTAGHPYDNPYGAGTPYARLVELGGQVLMLGAPLDTVTLIHHAEAVARVPDKRRVSYGMPVVVDGERVWRTFSDIDTGEGALPYGRVIGGEDYIAHIARSALAAGAGRDGPVGDATAHLFGARELLEHAVGWIERSFPSGGATYPA
;
A
#
# COMPACT_ATOMS: atom_id res chain seq x y z
N MET A 1 -5.98 8.12 -3.14
CA MET A 1 -4.97 7.10 -3.47
C MET A 1 -5.31 6.46 -4.80
N VAL A 2 -4.33 6.23 -5.67
CA VAL A 2 -4.54 5.62 -7.00
C VAL A 2 -3.67 4.38 -7.20
N HIS A 3 -4.29 3.33 -7.75
CA HIS A 3 -3.65 2.14 -8.30
C HIS A 3 -4.00 2.08 -9.78
N CYS A 4 -3.02 1.87 -10.66
CA CYS A 4 -3.27 1.96 -12.10
C CYS A 4 -2.59 0.85 -12.89
N ARG A 5 -3.38 0.12 -13.67
CA ARG A 5 -2.88 -0.79 -14.70
C ARG A 5 -3.00 -0.11 -16.06
N MET A 6 -1.94 0.58 -16.48
CA MET A 6 -1.90 1.38 -17.71
C MET A 6 -2.40 0.64 -18.95
N SER A 7 -2.07 -0.64 -19.10
CA SER A 7 -2.49 -1.45 -20.25
C SER A 7 -4.00 -1.67 -20.33
N ALA A 8 -4.71 -1.63 -19.21
CA ALA A 8 -6.16 -1.76 -19.19
C ALA A 8 -6.89 -0.52 -19.74
N LEU A 9 -6.25 0.64 -19.69
CA LEU A 9 -6.83 1.90 -20.19
C LEU A 9 -6.83 1.99 -21.72
N GLY A 10 -6.23 1.01 -22.41
CA GLY A 10 -6.02 1.04 -23.84
C GLY A 10 -4.90 2.00 -24.22
N ARG A 11 -5.09 2.73 -25.33
CA ARG A 11 -4.08 3.66 -25.84
C ARG A 11 -4.18 5.02 -25.16
N VAL A 12 -3.29 5.26 -24.21
CA VAL A 12 -3.12 6.59 -23.58
C VAL A 12 -2.03 7.39 -24.30
N VAL A 13 -2.42 8.39 -25.10
CA VAL A 13 -1.47 9.34 -25.71
C VAL A 13 -0.77 10.12 -24.60
N GLY A 14 0.57 10.12 -24.57
CA GLY A 14 1.38 10.70 -23.48
C GLY A 14 1.60 9.78 -22.27
N GLY A 15 0.99 8.59 -22.26
CA GLY A 15 1.25 7.56 -21.24
C GLY A 15 0.89 8.00 -19.81
N ALA A 16 1.75 7.66 -18.84
CA ALA A 16 1.47 7.89 -17.42
C ALA A 16 1.33 9.38 -17.07
N GLU A 17 2.05 10.27 -17.78
CA GLU A 17 1.91 11.72 -17.58
C GLU A 17 0.48 12.18 -17.82
N THR A 18 -0.15 11.74 -18.91
CA THR A 18 -1.54 12.08 -19.22
C THR A 18 -2.50 11.60 -18.14
N VAL A 19 -2.27 10.41 -17.58
CA VAL A 19 -3.07 9.90 -16.47
C VAL A 19 -2.92 10.78 -15.23
N VAL A 20 -1.68 11.13 -14.86
CA VAL A 20 -1.45 12.01 -13.70
C VAL A 20 -2.09 13.38 -13.89
N ARG A 21 -1.94 14.00 -15.07
CA ARG A 21 -2.58 15.29 -15.39
C ARG A 21 -4.10 15.20 -15.30
N ALA A 22 -4.71 14.19 -15.93
CA ALA A 22 -6.16 14.01 -15.87
C ALA A 22 -6.68 13.79 -14.45
N LEU A 23 -5.93 13.06 -13.62
CA LEU A 23 -6.27 12.87 -12.21
C LEU A 23 -6.14 14.17 -11.41
N LEU A 24 -5.09 14.97 -11.65
CA LEU A 24 -4.91 16.29 -11.01
C LEU A 24 -6.04 17.25 -11.41
N ASP A 25 -6.43 17.28 -12.69
CA ASP A 25 -7.56 18.06 -13.17
C ASP A 25 -8.88 17.61 -12.49
N ALA A 26 -9.08 16.29 -12.34
CA ALA A 26 -10.28 15.73 -11.74
C ALA A 26 -10.41 16.02 -10.23
N VAL A 27 -9.30 16.00 -9.49
CA VAL A 27 -9.33 16.37 -8.05
C VAL A 27 -9.29 17.89 -7.83
N GLY A 28 -8.95 18.66 -8.87
CA GLY A 28 -8.89 20.11 -8.83
C GLY A 28 -7.69 20.67 -8.04
N PRO A 29 -7.55 22.00 -7.96
CA PRO A 29 -6.41 22.67 -7.34
C PRO A 29 -6.29 22.43 -5.83
N ASP A 30 -7.41 22.18 -5.14
CA ASP A 30 -7.44 21.84 -3.72
C ASP A 30 -7.30 20.34 -3.44
N GLY A 31 -7.29 19.52 -4.49
CA GLY A 31 -7.17 18.08 -4.42
C GLY A 31 -5.76 17.60 -4.11
N THR A 32 -5.63 16.30 -3.84
CA THR A 32 -4.34 15.64 -3.61
C THR A 32 -4.37 14.21 -4.12
N LEU A 33 -3.37 13.84 -4.90
CA LEU A 33 -3.13 12.47 -5.33
C LEU A 33 -2.11 11.81 -4.40
N MET A 34 -2.25 10.51 -4.22
CA MET A 34 -1.36 9.66 -3.42
C MET A 34 -1.23 8.31 -4.12
N ALA A 35 -0.03 7.73 -4.15
CA ALA A 35 0.20 6.39 -4.67
C ALA A 35 1.20 5.65 -3.78
N TYR A 36 0.99 4.33 -3.63
CA TYR A 36 1.97 3.42 -3.05
C TYR A 36 3.15 3.25 -4.00
N THR A 37 4.38 3.33 -3.48
CA THR A 37 5.59 3.34 -4.31
C THR A 37 6.42 2.08 -4.14
N GLY A 38 6.64 1.62 -2.92
CA GLY A 38 7.66 0.61 -2.62
C GLY A 38 9.07 1.04 -3.04
N TRP A 39 9.98 0.08 -3.11
CA TRP A 39 11.35 0.30 -3.59
C TRP A 39 11.75 -0.80 -4.57
N GLN A 40 11.98 -0.42 -5.83
CA GLN A 40 12.33 -1.35 -6.92
C GLN A 40 13.62 -2.14 -6.65
N ASP A 41 14.61 -1.48 -6.07
CA ASP A 41 15.95 -2.01 -5.85
C ASP A 41 16.18 -2.27 -4.36
N ALA A 42 15.12 -2.72 -3.65
CA ALA A 42 15.23 -3.15 -2.27
C ALA A 42 16.14 -4.40 -2.15
N PRO A 43 16.79 -4.61 -1.00
CA PRO A 43 17.48 -5.88 -0.75
C PRO A 43 16.48 -7.05 -0.75
N PRO A 44 16.93 -8.29 -0.99
CA PRO A 44 16.11 -9.48 -0.86
C PRO A 44 15.48 -9.59 0.53
N ASP A 45 14.23 -10.06 0.59
CA ASP A 45 13.45 -10.18 1.84
C ASP A 45 14.15 -11.06 2.89
N ASP A 46 14.76 -12.17 2.44
CA ASP A 46 15.54 -13.08 3.29
C ASP A 46 17.03 -13.08 2.90
N LEU A 47 17.78 -12.14 3.49
CA LEU A 47 19.24 -12.12 3.38
C LEU A 47 19.91 -13.34 4.02
N GLY A 48 19.22 -14.07 4.91
CA GLY A 48 19.73 -15.29 5.54
C GLY A 48 19.72 -16.50 4.61
N ALA A 49 18.87 -16.48 3.58
CA ALA A 49 18.83 -17.49 2.53
C ALA A 49 19.98 -17.35 1.50
N LEU A 50 20.70 -16.23 1.50
CA LEU A 50 21.85 -16.00 0.63
C LEU A 50 23.10 -16.73 1.14
N ASP A 51 24.03 -17.04 0.24
CA ASP A 51 25.36 -17.49 0.64
C ASP A 51 26.13 -16.40 1.40
N ALA A 52 27.22 -16.80 2.06
CA ALA A 52 27.97 -15.90 2.93
C ALA A 52 28.62 -14.72 2.19
N GLU A 53 28.99 -14.90 0.92
CA GLU A 53 29.62 -13.85 0.12
C GLU A 53 28.58 -12.83 -0.34
N ALA A 54 27.48 -13.29 -0.94
CA ALA A 54 26.37 -12.45 -1.36
C ALA A 54 25.77 -11.67 -0.17
N ARG A 55 25.54 -12.34 0.96
CA ARG A 55 25.05 -11.69 2.18
C ARG A 55 25.98 -10.58 2.67
N ARG A 56 27.30 -10.82 2.65
CA ARG A 56 28.30 -9.80 3.02
C ARG A 56 28.23 -8.59 2.08
N ILE A 57 28.20 -8.84 0.76
CA ILE A 57 28.12 -7.77 -0.25
C ILE A 57 26.87 -6.91 -0.04
N TYR A 58 25.69 -7.52 0.15
CA TYR A 58 24.47 -6.75 0.44
C TYR A 58 24.64 -5.88 1.69
N LEU A 59 25.13 -6.44 2.80
CA LEU A 59 25.28 -5.70 4.06
C LEU A 59 26.27 -4.52 3.96
N GLU A 60 27.36 -4.69 3.20
CA GLU A 60 28.43 -3.71 3.06
C GLU A 60 28.16 -2.63 2.00
N GLU A 61 27.56 -3.00 0.87
CA GLU A 61 27.52 -2.17 -0.34
C GLU A 61 26.12 -1.64 -0.68
N HIS A 62 25.03 -2.27 -0.21
CA HIS A 62 23.68 -1.83 -0.58
C HIS A 62 23.42 -0.41 -0.04
N PRO A 63 23.00 0.54 -0.90
CA PRO A 63 22.75 1.91 -0.45
C PRO A 63 21.59 1.94 0.54
N ALA A 64 21.63 2.92 1.44
CA ALA A 64 20.45 3.25 2.23
C ALA A 64 19.32 3.75 1.32
N TYR A 65 18.10 3.46 1.72
CA TYR A 65 16.92 3.99 1.04
C TYR A 65 16.94 5.53 1.06
N ASP A 66 16.84 6.13 -0.13
CA ASP A 66 16.65 7.56 -0.31
C ASP A 66 15.44 7.80 -1.21
N PRO A 67 14.31 8.30 -0.68
CA PRO A 67 13.08 8.46 -1.45
C PRO A 67 13.19 9.45 -2.61
N ARG A 68 14.24 10.30 -2.64
CA ARG A 68 14.47 11.25 -3.73
C ARG A 68 14.89 10.55 -5.02
N VAL A 69 15.64 9.45 -4.90
CA VAL A 69 16.24 8.76 -6.06
C VAL A 69 15.78 7.32 -6.20
N ALA A 70 15.36 6.66 -5.12
CA ALA A 70 14.85 5.30 -5.14
C ALA A 70 13.62 5.20 -6.06
N LEU A 71 13.71 4.30 -7.03
CA LEU A 71 12.62 4.06 -7.98
C LEU A 71 11.47 3.36 -7.25
N SER A 72 10.24 3.75 -7.57
CA SER A 72 9.05 2.99 -7.22
C SER A 72 9.12 1.61 -7.85
N SER A 73 8.68 0.58 -7.12
CA SER A 73 8.60 -0.78 -7.66
C SER A 73 7.71 -0.81 -8.89
N ARG A 74 8.20 -1.47 -9.94
CA ARG A 74 7.54 -1.60 -11.24
C ARG A 74 6.20 -2.31 -11.14
N ASP A 75 6.01 -3.15 -10.12
CA ASP A 75 4.76 -3.87 -9.86
C ASP A 75 3.62 -2.92 -9.46
N HIS A 76 3.95 -1.73 -8.93
CA HIS A 76 2.97 -0.66 -8.63
C HIS A 76 2.64 0.21 -9.86
N GLY A 77 3.28 -0.08 -10.99
CA GLY A 77 2.99 0.52 -12.27
C GLY A 77 3.59 1.91 -12.46
N ARG A 78 3.55 2.37 -13.72
CA ARG A 78 4.21 3.61 -14.17
C ARG A 78 3.62 4.89 -13.57
N VAL A 79 2.38 4.85 -13.09
CA VAL A 79 1.72 6.03 -12.49
C VAL A 79 2.29 6.33 -11.10
N ALA A 80 2.64 5.31 -10.32
CA ALA A 80 3.29 5.49 -9.02
C ALA A 80 4.63 6.23 -9.17
N GLU A 81 5.47 5.77 -10.09
CA GLU A 81 6.76 6.42 -10.39
C GLU A 81 6.60 7.85 -10.97
N ALA A 82 5.60 8.06 -11.84
CA ALA A 82 5.30 9.38 -12.37
C ALA A 82 4.84 10.35 -11.27
N LEU A 83 4.05 9.89 -10.29
CA LEU A 83 3.66 10.69 -9.12
C LEU A 83 4.84 10.94 -8.18
N ARG A 84 5.73 9.95 -7.97
CA ARG A 84 6.94 10.10 -7.15
C ARG A 84 7.83 11.22 -7.65
N THR A 85 7.98 11.33 -8.97
CA THR A 85 8.86 12.32 -9.62
C THR A 85 8.15 13.61 -10.04
N TRP A 86 6.84 13.72 -9.80
CA TRP A 86 6.06 14.89 -10.20
C TRP A 86 6.55 16.17 -9.49
N PRO A 87 6.57 17.34 -10.17
CA PRO A 87 6.90 18.60 -9.51
C PRO A 87 6.04 18.86 -8.27
N GLY A 88 6.70 19.13 -7.13
CA GLY A 88 6.01 19.35 -5.85
C GLY A 88 5.60 18.07 -5.11
N SER A 89 5.95 16.89 -5.62
CA SER A 89 5.72 15.62 -4.92
C SER A 89 6.42 15.57 -3.56
N ARG A 90 5.78 14.90 -2.62
CA ARG A 90 6.31 14.56 -1.29
C ARG A 90 6.29 13.04 -1.14
N HIS A 91 7.30 12.51 -0.48
CA HIS A 91 7.39 11.08 -0.20
C HIS A 91 7.43 10.84 1.30
N SER A 92 6.80 9.75 1.76
CA SER A 92 6.66 9.46 3.19
C SER A 92 7.93 8.91 3.86
N GLY A 93 8.95 8.58 3.08
CA GLY A 93 10.27 8.15 3.57
C GLY A 93 10.39 6.68 4.00
N HIS A 94 9.32 5.89 3.93
CA HIS A 94 9.37 4.46 4.26
C HIS A 94 9.85 3.64 3.04
N PRO A 95 10.81 2.70 3.19
CA PRO A 95 11.36 1.93 2.07
C PRO A 95 10.37 0.94 1.45
N GLU A 96 9.56 0.28 2.28
CA GLU A 96 8.61 -0.76 1.83
C GLU A 96 7.20 -0.16 1.68
N ALA A 97 6.54 0.20 2.78
CA ALA A 97 5.22 0.84 2.81
C ALA A 97 5.11 2.27 2.22
N GLY A 98 6.16 2.77 1.55
CA GLY A 98 6.29 4.16 1.12
C GLY A 98 5.18 4.65 0.20
N VAL A 99 4.82 5.93 0.32
CA VAL A 99 3.86 6.59 -0.57
C VAL A 99 4.40 7.92 -1.08
N ALA A 100 4.06 8.23 -2.33
CA ALA A 100 4.24 9.54 -2.93
C ALA A 100 2.89 10.29 -2.98
N ALA A 101 2.90 11.60 -2.71
CA ALA A 101 1.72 12.44 -2.79
C ALA A 101 2.00 13.78 -3.47
N VAL A 102 1.02 14.28 -4.23
CA VAL A 102 1.07 15.53 -4.98
C VAL A 102 -0.21 16.31 -4.77
N GLY A 103 -0.11 17.57 -4.37
CA GLY A 103 -1.25 18.46 -4.16
C GLY A 103 -1.26 19.10 -2.78
N ARG A 104 -2.38 19.76 -2.45
CA ARG A 104 -2.53 20.61 -1.26
C ARG A 104 -2.16 19.92 0.06
N LEU A 105 -2.56 18.65 0.23
CA LEU A 105 -2.38 17.87 1.45
C LEU A 105 -1.17 16.92 1.37
N ALA A 106 -0.31 17.03 0.36
CA ALA A 106 0.81 16.11 0.16
C ALA A 106 1.76 16.06 1.37
N GLY A 107 2.04 17.21 1.98
CA GLY A 107 2.87 17.29 3.18
C GLY A 107 2.23 16.62 4.40
N GLU A 108 0.91 16.79 4.58
CA GLU A 108 0.18 16.19 5.71
C GLU A 108 0.06 14.68 5.57
N LEU A 109 -0.30 14.18 4.38
CA LEU A 109 -0.43 12.74 4.12
C LEU A 109 0.89 11.99 4.34
N THR A 110 2.01 12.59 3.93
CA THR A 110 3.32 11.93 3.93
C THR A 110 4.12 12.14 5.21
N ALA A 111 3.66 12.98 6.12
CA ALA A 111 4.41 13.31 7.33
C ALA A 111 4.62 12.10 8.26
N GLY A 112 5.86 11.91 8.73
CA GLY A 112 6.17 11.02 9.86
C GLY A 112 5.65 9.59 9.69
N HIS A 113 5.97 8.93 8.57
CA HIS A 113 5.64 7.51 8.36
C HIS A 113 6.47 6.64 9.33
N PRO A 114 5.85 5.93 10.29
CA PRO A 114 6.56 5.05 11.22
C PRO A 114 7.31 3.94 10.48
N TYR A 115 8.50 3.58 10.96
CA TYR A 115 9.22 2.41 10.46
C TYR A 115 8.58 1.10 10.91
N ASP A 116 8.03 1.04 12.12
CA ASP A 116 7.39 -0.15 12.66
C ASP A 116 5.87 -0.02 12.61
N ASN A 117 5.19 -1.11 12.26
CA ASN A 117 3.75 -1.13 11.92
C ASN A 117 3.37 -0.07 10.86
N PRO A 118 4.04 -0.01 9.70
CA PRO A 118 3.87 1.05 8.71
C PRO A 118 2.50 1.07 8.01
N TYR A 119 1.64 0.07 8.22
CA TYR A 119 0.22 0.12 7.83
C TYR A 119 -0.72 0.46 8.98
N GLY A 120 -0.24 0.64 10.22
CA GLY A 120 -1.04 0.92 11.41
C GLY A 120 -1.47 2.38 11.60
N ALA A 121 -1.63 2.78 12.86
CA ALA A 121 -1.99 4.14 13.25
C ALA A 121 -0.85 5.14 12.98
N GLY A 122 -1.19 6.41 12.70
CA GLY A 122 -0.21 7.46 12.44
C GLY A 122 0.52 7.35 11.09
N THR A 123 0.04 6.47 10.21
CA THR A 123 0.58 6.23 8.87
C THR A 123 -0.12 7.08 7.82
N PRO A 124 0.43 7.21 6.61
CA PRO A 124 -0.28 7.84 5.49
C PRO A 124 -1.65 7.19 5.16
N TYR A 125 -1.80 5.89 5.43
CA TYR A 125 -3.06 5.17 5.23
C TYR A 125 -4.12 5.57 6.25
N ALA A 126 -3.73 5.72 7.53
CA ALA A 126 -4.62 6.27 8.56
C ALA A 126 -5.07 7.70 8.19
N ARG A 127 -4.13 8.56 7.79
CA ARG A 127 -4.44 9.94 7.38
C ARG A 127 -5.34 10.01 6.16
N LEU A 128 -5.15 9.13 5.18
CA LEU A 128 -6.04 9.03 4.02
C LEU A 128 -7.50 8.82 4.47
N VAL A 129 -7.73 7.97 5.48
CA VAL A 129 -9.06 7.70 6.02
C VAL A 129 -9.59 8.87 6.85
N GLU A 130 -8.75 9.43 7.73
CA GLU A 130 -9.10 10.58 8.59
C GLU A 130 -9.54 11.79 7.77
N LEU A 131 -8.84 12.06 6.65
CA LEU A 131 -9.10 13.17 5.73
C LEU A 131 -10.25 12.91 4.74
N GLY A 132 -10.97 11.80 4.87
CA GLY A 132 -12.09 11.47 3.97
C GLY A 132 -11.64 11.17 2.54
N GLY A 133 -10.44 10.61 2.38
CA GLY A 133 -9.86 10.26 1.10
C GLY A 133 -10.61 9.13 0.37
N GLN A 134 -10.16 8.86 -0.84
CA GLN A 134 -10.74 7.83 -1.71
C GLN A 134 -9.64 6.93 -2.27
N VAL A 135 -9.98 5.68 -2.58
CA VAL A 135 -9.10 4.71 -3.25
C VAL A 135 -9.63 4.43 -4.65
N LEU A 136 -8.86 4.82 -5.66
CA LEU A 136 -9.19 4.62 -7.08
C LEU A 136 -8.38 3.46 -7.65
N MET A 137 -9.07 2.40 -8.05
CA MET A 137 -8.54 1.28 -8.82
C MET A 137 -8.78 1.55 -10.31
N LEU A 138 -7.80 2.14 -10.98
CA LEU A 138 -7.88 2.54 -12.38
C LEU A 138 -7.44 1.39 -13.29
N GLY A 139 -8.36 0.45 -13.54
CA GLY A 139 -8.12 -0.80 -14.28
C GLY A 139 -7.17 -1.78 -13.58
N ALA A 140 -6.70 -1.44 -12.38
CA ALA A 140 -5.92 -2.29 -11.51
C ALA A 140 -6.81 -3.35 -10.85
N PRO A 141 -6.32 -4.58 -10.67
CA PRO A 141 -7.10 -5.66 -10.08
C PRO A 141 -7.38 -5.38 -8.59
N LEU A 142 -8.49 -5.89 -8.08
CA LEU A 142 -8.96 -5.60 -6.72
C LEU A 142 -8.10 -6.25 -5.62
N ASP A 143 -7.25 -7.21 -5.96
CA ASP A 143 -6.22 -7.79 -5.09
C ASP A 143 -5.08 -6.79 -4.78
N THR A 144 -5.03 -5.63 -5.46
CA THR A 144 -3.98 -4.62 -5.24
C THR A 144 -4.43 -3.44 -4.35
N VAL A 145 -5.56 -3.57 -3.64
CA VAL A 145 -6.10 -2.51 -2.76
C VAL A 145 -5.29 -2.43 -1.46
N THR A 146 -4.19 -1.67 -1.46
CA THR A 146 -3.27 -1.54 -0.31
C THR A 146 -3.94 -1.07 0.98
N LEU A 147 -5.06 -0.32 0.90
CA LEU A 147 -5.78 0.13 2.11
C LEU A 147 -6.33 -1.05 2.94
N ILE A 148 -6.48 -2.24 2.36
CA ILE A 148 -6.86 -3.43 3.13
C ILE A 148 -5.79 -3.81 4.15
N HIS A 149 -4.50 -3.61 3.88
CA HIS A 149 -3.44 -3.82 4.89
C HIS A 149 -3.58 -2.88 6.08
N HIS A 150 -4.09 -1.66 5.88
CA HIS A 150 -4.43 -0.77 6.99
C HIS A 150 -5.57 -1.36 7.83
N ALA A 151 -6.60 -1.94 7.20
CA ALA A 151 -7.66 -2.66 7.89
C ALA A 151 -7.13 -3.86 8.67
N GLU A 152 -6.24 -4.67 8.07
CA GLU A 152 -5.53 -5.76 8.74
C GLU A 152 -4.78 -5.27 9.97
N ALA A 153 -4.07 -4.14 9.87
CA ALA A 153 -3.27 -3.59 10.96
C ALA A 153 -4.15 -3.14 12.14
N VAL A 154 -5.28 -2.47 11.89
CA VAL A 154 -6.12 -1.88 12.95
C VAL A 154 -7.22 -2.80 13.50
N ALA A 155 -7.59 -3.88 12.80
CA ALA A 155 -8.61 -4.82 13.25
C ALA A 155 -8.28 -5.45 14.61
N ARG A 156 -9.25 -5.58 15.51
CA ARG A 156 -9.04 -6.11 16.87
C ARG A 156 -9.30 -7.62 16.92
N VAL A 157 -8.33 -8.36 16.42
CA VAL A 157 -8.34 -9.83 16.36
C VAL A 157 -7.03 -10.40 16.91
N PRO A 158 -7.06 -11.59 17.54
CA PRO A 158 -5.86 -12.22 18.09
C PRO A 158 -4.98 -12.82 16.98
N ASP A 159 -3.75 -13.19 17.35
CA ASP A 159 -2.87 -14.07 16.56
C ASP A 159 -2.58 -13.61 15.13
N LYS A 160 -2.52 -12.29 14.90
CA LYS A 160 -2.03 -11.76 13.62
C LYS A 160 -0.59 -12.22 13.38
N ARG A 161 -0.34 -12.73 12.18
CA ARG A 161 1.02 -13.04 11.70
C ARG A 161 1.82 -11.75 11.65
N ARG A 162 3.08 -11.85 12.07
CA ARG A 162 4.04 -10.74 12.06
C ARG A 162 5.31 -11.18 11.38
N VAL A 163 5.94 -10.22 10.71
CA VAL A 163 7.24 -10.39 10.06
C VAL A 163 8.27 -9.47 10.70
N SER A 164 9.54 -9.79 10.50
CA SER A 164 10.66 -8.92 10.82
C SER A 164 11.69 -9.00 9.71
N TYR A 165 12.08 -7.86 9.18
CA TYR A 165 12.96 -7.77 8.01
C TYR A 165 13.95 -6.60 8.16
N GLY A 166 15.09 -6.68 7.47
CA GLY A 166 16.16 -5.69 7.54
C GLY A 166 16.19 -4.80 6.32
N MET A 167 16.24 -3.48 6.49
CA MET A 167 16.45 -2.53 5.38
C MET A 167 17.55 -1.51 5.74
N PRO A 168 18.40 -1.13 4.78
CA PRO A 168 19.37 -0.07 4.97
C PRO A 168 18.67 1.30 4.90
N VAL A 169 18.81 2.11 5.95
CA VAL A 169 18.22 3.45 6.05
C VAL A 169 19.25 4.43 6.61
N VAL A 170 18.97 5.73 6.51
CA VAL A 170 19.77 6.77 7.18
C VAL A 170 19.14 7.12 8.52
N VAL A 171 19.92 7.01 9.59
CA VAL A 171 19.58 7.50 10.94
C VAL A 171 20.70 8.41 11.40
N ASP A 172 20.37 9.63 11.82
CA ASP A 172 21.34 10.65 12.27
C ASP A 172 22.51 10.91 11.29
N GLY A 173 22.24 10.77 9.99
CA GLY A 173 23.22 10.99 8.91
C GLY A 173 24.03 9.75 8.53
N GLU A 174 23.89 8.64 9.25
CA GLU A 174 24.65 7.40 9.04
C GLU A 174 23.79 6.30 8.41
N ARG A 175 24.39 5.50 7.52
CA ARG A 175 23.74 4.30 6.97
C ARG A 175 23.69 3.21 8.04
N VAL A 176 22.50 2.75 8.36
CA VAL A 176 22.27 1.65 9.31
C VAL A 176 21.35 0.59 8.71
N TRP A 177 21.64 -0.68 9.01
CA TRP A 177 20.69 -1.78 8.78
C TRP A 177 19.71 -1.81 9.94
N ARG A 178 18.51 -1.29 9.72
CA ARG A 178 17.44 -1.31 10.71
C ARG A 178 16.59 -2.56 10.53
N THR A 179 16.22 -3.20 11.63
CA THR A 179 15.17 -4.22 11.65
C THR A 179 13.81 -3.55 11.81
N PHE A 180 12.86 -3.93 10.97
CA PHE A 180 11.48 -3.46 10.92
C PHE A 180 10.57 -4.58 11.45
N SER A 181 9.46 -4.22 12.10
CA SER A 181 8.41 -5.17 12.47
C SER A 181 7.05 -4.72 11.96
N ASP A 182 6.32 -5.66 11.36
CA ASP A 182 4.98 -5.41 10.83
C ASP A 182 4.08 -6.65 10.88
N ILE A 183 2.81 -6.49 10.53
CA ILE A 183 1.96 -7.58 10.09
C ILE A 183 2.51 -8.21 8.79
N ASP A 184 2.20 -9.48 8.56
CA ASP A 184 2.54 -10.14 7.29
C ASP A 184 1.61 -9.67 6.18
N THR A 185 2.07 -8.79 5.29
CA THR A 185 1.31 -8.31 4.13
C THR A 185 1.53 -9.16 2.88
N GLY A 186 2.52 -10.05 2.87
CA GLY A 186 2.83 -10.92 1.73
C GLY A 186 1.94 -12.16 1.70
N GLU A 187 1.82 -12.86 2.84
CA GLU A 187 0.98 -14.06 2.99
C GLU A 187 -0.36 -13.76 3.68
N GLY A 188 -0.59 -12.51 4.03
CA GLY A 188 -1.74 -12.00 4.77
C GLY A 188 -1.61 -12.14 6.28
N ALA A 189 -2.14 -11.17 7.02
CA ALA A 189 -1.94 -11.05 8.47
C ALA A 189 -2.71 -12.13 9.25
N LEU A 190 -3.65 -12.81 8.61
CA LEU A 190 -4.52 -13.84 9.20
C LEU A 190 -4.64 -15.03 8.24
N PRO A 191 -5.04 -16.21 8.73
CA PRO A 191 -5.19 -17.40 7.88
C PRO A 191 -6.49 -17.33 7.04
N TYR A 192 -6.58 -16.36 6.13
CA TYR A 192 -7.76 -16.09 5.29
C TYR A 192 -8.27 -17.33 4.55
N GLY A 193 -7.37 -18.20 4.08
CA GLY A 193 -7.77 -19.42 3.37
C GLY A 193 -8.64 -20.38 4.18
N ARG A 194 -8.68 -20.26 5.52
CA ARG A 194 -9.63 -21.01 6.36
C ARG A 194 -11.09 -20.55 6.21
N VAL A 195 -11.29 -19.31 5.77
CA VAL A 195 -12.60 -18.66 5.65
C VAL A 195 -13.06 -18.60 4.19
N ILE A 196 -12.15 -18.29 3.27
CA ILE A 196 -12.47 -18.05 1.85
C ILE A 196 -11.83 -19.06 0.88
N GLY A 197 -11.13 -20.08 1.38
CA GLY A 197 -10.49 -21.09 0.55
C GLY A 197 -9.28 -20.55 -0.21
N GLY A 198 -9.22 -20.77 -1.53
CA GLY A 198 -8.12 -20.33 -2.39
C GLY A 198 -8.33 -18.96 -3.04
N GLU A 199 -9.37 -18.22 -2.66
CA GLU A 199 -9.63 -16.87 -3.16
C GLU A 199 -8.63 -15.87 -2.59
N ASP A 200 -8.18 -14.91 -3.41
CA ASP A 200 -7.39 -13.78 -2.92
C ASP A 200 -8.20 -12.93 -1.91
N TYR A 201 -7.66 -12.75 -0.71
CA TYR A 201 -8.39 -12.14 0.39
C TYR A 201 -8.62 -10.65 0.20
N ILE A 202 -7.67 -9.94 -0.42
CA ILE A 202 -7.79 -8.50 -0.69
C ILE A 202 -8.92 -8.30 -1.69
N ALA A 203 -8.92 -9.08 -2.78
CA ALA A 203 -9.95 -9.01 -3.80
C ALA A 203 -11.32 -9.46 -3.27
N HIS A 204 -11.38 -10.47 -2.40
CA HIS A 204 -12.61 -10.92 -1.73
C HIS A 204 -13.22 -9.78 -0.91
N ILE A 205 -12.43 -9.18 -0.03
CA ILE A 205 -12.87 -8.08 0.83
C ILE A 205 -13.30 -6.88 -0.03
N ALA A 206 -12.50 -6.47 -1.01
CA ALA A 206 -12.82 -5.36 -1.90
C ALA A 206 -14.12 -5.58 -2.71
N ARG A 207 -14.34 -6.78 -3.25
CA ARG A 207 -15.59 -7.15 -3.93
C ARG A 207 -16.78 -7.08 -2.99
N SER A 208 -16.65 -7.62 -1.78
CA SER A 208 -17.72 -7.57 -0.79
C SER A 208 -18.04 -6.15 -0.35
N ALA A 209 -17.04 -5.26 -0.30
CA ALA A 209 -17.22 -3.83 -0.01
C ALA A 209 -17.98 -3.12 -1.15
N LEU A 210 -17.66 -3.40 -2.41
CA LEU A 210 -18.44 -2.89 -3.55
C LEU A 210 -19.90 -3.33 -3.48
N ALA A 211 -20.15 -4.62 -3.22
CA ALA A 211 -21.51 -5.16 -3.09
C ALA A 211 -22.29 -4.54 -1.92
N ALA A 212 -21.59 -4.13 -0.86
CA ALA A 212 -22.16 -3.44 0.29
C ALA A 212 -22.33 -1.92 0.09
N GLY A 213 -21.95 -1.37 -1.07
CA GLY A 213 -22.08 0.06 -1.39
C GLY A 213 -20.96 0.96 -0.87
N ALA A 214 -19.83 0.39 -0.43
CA ALA A 214 -18.66 1.17 0.01
C ALA A 214 -17.84 1.79 -1.16
N GLY A 215 -18.27 1.55 -2.39
CA GLY A 215 -17.67 2.10 -3.59
C GLY A 215 -18.60 2.06 -4.79
N ARG A 216 -18.11 2.60 -5.90
CA ARG A 216 -18.81 2.63 -7.19
C ARG A 216 -17.84 2.27 -8.31
N ASP A 217 -18.36 1.79 -9.41
CA ASP A 217 -17.58 1.50 -10.61
C ASP A 217 -18.10 2.26 -11.84
N GLY A 218 -17.25 2.34 -12.86
CA GLY A 218 -17.59 2.98 -14.13
C GLY A 218 -16.44 2.90 -15.14
N PRO A 219 -16.69 3.24 -16.40
CA PRO A 219 -15.67 3.16 -17.44
C PRO A 219 -14.66 4.32 -17.35
N VAL A 220 -13.37 4.02 -17.55
CA VAL A 220 -12.31 5.00 -17.79
C VAL A 220 -11.35 4.45 -18.85
N GLY A 221 -11.31 5.10 -20.01
CA GLY A 221 -10.68 4.51 -21.20
C GLY A 221 -11.35 3.17 -21.53
N ASP A 222 -10.54 2.16 -21.83
CA ASP A 222 -11.03 0.79 -22.10
C ASP A 222 -11.21 -0.05 -20.82
N ALA A 223 -10.97 0.51 -19.62
CA ALA A 223 -11.06 -0.21 -18.35
C ALA A 223 -12.35 0.10 -17.57
N THR A 224 -12.75 -0.85 -16.72
CA THR A 224 -13.58 -0.55 -15.55
C THR A 224 -12.69 -0.02 -14.44
N ALA A 225 -13.04 1.13 -13.89
CA ALA A 225 -12.44 1.69 -12.69
C ALA A 225 -13.37 1.48 -11.49
N HIS A 226 -12.78 1.28 -10.31
CA HIS A 226 -13.50 1.22 -9.03
C HIS A 226 -13.04 2.36 -8.12
N LEU A 227 -13.96 3.08 -7.51
CA LEU A 227 -13.68 4.15 -6.56
C LEU A 227 -14.34 3.85 -5.23
N PHE A 228 -13.52 3.65 -4.20
CA PHE A 228 -13.95 3.43 -2.82
C PHE A 228 -13.83 4.71 -2.01
N GLY A 229 -14.79 4.95 -1.12
CA GLY A 229 -14.56 5.84 0.01
C GLY A 229 -13.61 5.17 1.00
N ALA A 230 -12.52 5.83 1.41
CA ALA A 230 -11.48 5.18 2.22
C ALA A 230 -12.02 4.74 3.60
N ARG A 231 -12.91 5.53 4.19
CA ARG A 231 -13.54 5.22 5.47
C ARG A 231 -14.50 4.04 5.35
N GLU A 232 -15.36 4.06 4.35
CA GLU A 232 -16.36 3.03 4.10
C GLU A 232 -15.69 1.68 3.79
N LEU A 233 -14.61 1.70 3.00
CA LEU A 233 -13.80 0.52 2.74
C LEU A 233 -13.12 0.01 4.02
N LEU A 234 -12.53 0.90 4.82
CA LEU A 234 -11.90 0.52 6.09
C LEU A 234 -12.91 -0.13 7.04
N GLU A 235 -14.05 0.51 7.28
CA GLU A 235 -15.09 0.03 8.20
C GLU A 235 -15.62 -1.34 7.76
N HIS A 236 -15.87 -1.51 6.45
CA HIS A 236 -16.30 -2.78 5.90
C HIS A 236 -15.23 -3.88 6.08
N ALA A 237 -13.98 -3.59 5.73
CA ALA A 237 -12.87 -4.53 5.81
C ALA A 237 -12.58 -4.94 7.26
N VAL A 238 -12.48 -3.98 8.19
CA VAL A 238 -12.28 -4.25 9.63
C VAL A 238 -13.43 -5.08 10.17
N GLY A 239 -14.68 -4.69 9.89
CA GLY A 239 -15.85 -5.43 10.35
C GLY A 239 -15.89 -6.86 9.80
N TRP A 240 -15.50 -7.06 8.54
CA TRP A 240 -15.41 -8.40 7.96
C TRP A 240 -14.32 -9.24 8.62
N ILE A 241 -13.13 -8.66 8.85
CA ILE A 241 -12.00 -9.33 9.51
C ILE A 241 -12.39 -9.73 10.93
N GLU A 242 -12.94 -8.82 11.74
CA GLU A 242 -13.30 -9.08 13.13
C GLU A 242 -14.41 -10.13 13.29
N ARG A 243 -15.38 -10.17 12.37
CA ARG A 243 -16.40 -11.24 12.34
C ARG A 243 -15.82 -12.59 11.93
N SER A 244 -14.83 -12.60 11.04
CA SER A 244 -14.22 -13.82 10.52
C SER A 244 -13.17 -14.42 11.47
N PHE A 245 -12.56 -13.59 12.31
CA PHE A 245 -11.51 -13.96 13.25
C PHE A 245 -11.80 -13.39 14.66
N PRO A 246 -12.90 -13.81 15.31
CA PRO A 246 -13.32 -13.23 16.58
C PRO A 246 -12.28 -13.44 17.70
N SER A 247 -12.19 -12.46 18.59
CA SER A 247 -11.38 -12.55 19.81
C SER A 247 -11.99 -13.54 20.82
N GLY A 248 -11.77 -14.85 20.61
CA GLY A 248 -12.18 -15.96 21.49
C GLY A 248 -13.66 -16.37 21.35
N GLY A 249 -14.07 -17.63 21.52
CA GLY A 249 -13.37 -18.72 22.20
C GLY A 249 -13.36 -20.04 21.43
N ALA A 250 -12.28 -20.79 21.65
CA ALA A 250 -12.30 -22.23 21.50
C ALA A 250 -13.33 -22.80 22.49
N THR A 251 -14.53 -23.08 22.00
CA THR A 251 -15.33 -24.15 22.57
C THR A 251 -14.92 -25.41 21.82
N TYR A 252 -13.97 -26.15 22.38
CA TYR A 252 -13.83 -27.55 22.00
C TYR A 252 -15.06 -28.29 22.56
N PRO A 253 -15.90 -28.92 21.73
CA PRO A 253 -16.87 -29.86 22.25
C PRO A 253 -16.12 -31.08 22.79
N ALA A 254 -16.41 -31.44 24.04
CA ALA A 254 -16.11 -32.77 24.58
C ALA A 254 -17.05 -33.81 23.99
#